data_AF-A0A2G9MA16-F1
#
_entry.id   AF-A0A2G9MA16-F1
#
_cell.length_a   1.000
_cell.length_b   1.000
_cell.length_c   1.000
_cell.angle_alpha   90.00
_cell.angle_beta   90.00
_cell.angle_gamma   90.00
#
_symmetry.space_group_name_H-M   'P 1'
#
loop_
_entity.id
_entity.type
_entity.pdbx_description
1 polymer ?
#
loop_
_entity_poly.entity_id
_entity_poly.type
_entity_poly.pdbx_seq_one_letter_code
_entity_poly.pdbx_strand_id
1 'polypeptide(L)'
;MDTTNVKQYFWYLFGIMGVVFFWAGVWDGLGNLYILQNPLISLLVGVVMLTLSGVIFRDTNPLWGKRDKKSSILNKLHTNPNKHLFDIIYHDKAQNKEINFNAGKLTKIEKGHLVIIEDGKEIFIPKSRVISLLNKTNKKRTDVK
;
A
#
# COMPACT_ATOMS: atom_id res chain seq x y z
N MET A 1 5.58 -21.15 -22.86
CA MET A 1 5.93 -21.48 -21.46
C MET A 1 6.54 -20.23 -20.85
N ASP A 2 5.82 -19.53 -19.98
CA ASP A 2 6.21 -18.24 -19.42
C ASP A 2 7.45 -18.36 -18.53
N THR A 3 8.59 -17.90 -19.04
CA THR A 3 9.89 -17.94 -18.37
C THR A 3 9.97 -17.02 -17.15
N THR A 4 9.06 -16.04 -17.04
CA THR A 4 8.95 -15.10 -15.92
C THR A 4 8.54 -15.80 -14.63
N ASN A 5 7.61 -16.76 -14.70
CA ASN A 5 7.15 -17.52 -13.54
C ASN A 5 8.23 -18.45 -12.99
N VAL A 6 9.06 -19.03 -13.87
CA VAL A 6 10.16 -19.92 -13.48
C VAL A 6 11.23 -19.13 -12.74
N LYS A 7 11.66 -17.97 -13.28
CA LYS A 7 12.63 -17.11 -12.60
C LYS A 7 12.14 -16.68 -11.22
N GLN A 8 10.88 -16.28 -11.12
CA GLN A 8 10.28 -15.86 -9.86
C GLN A 8 10.23 -17.02 -8.84
N TYR A 9 9.89 -18.23 -9.27
CA TYR A 9 9.92 -19.44 -8.44
C TYR A 9 11.34 -19.76 -7.94
N PHE A 10 12.36 -19.67 -8.80
CA PHE A 10 13.75 -19.86 -8.41
C PHE A 10 14.22 -18.83 -7.38
N TRP A 11 13.83 -17.57 -7.54
CA TRP A 11 14.14 -16.51 -6.56
C TRP A 11 13.47 -16.76 -5.21
N TYR A 12 12.23 -17.23 -5.19
CA TYR A 12 11.58 -17.63 -3.95
C TYR A 12 12.26 -18.83 -3.30
N LEU A 13 12.61 -19.86 -4.07
CA LEU A 13 13.30 -21.03 -3.57
C LEU A 13 14.68 -20.67 -2.98
N PHE A 14 15.42 -19.80 -3.67
CA PHE A 14 16.71 -19.31 -3.21
C PHE A 14 16.58 -18.43 -1.95
N GLY A 15 15.54 -17.60 -1.87
CA GLY A 15 15.20 -16.83 -0.68
C GLY A 15 14.89 -17.73 0.52
N ILE A 16 14.08 -18.78 0.32
CA ILE A 16 13.76 -19.76 1.37
C ILE A 16 15.03 -20.49 1.82
N MET A 17 15.84 -20.99 0.90
CA MET A 17 17.11 -21.64 1.23
C MET A 17 18.06 -20.70 1.98
N GLY A 18 18.19 -19.45 1.53
CA GLY A 18 19.04 -18.45 2.16
C GLY A 18 18.63 -18.15 3.60
N VAL A 19 17.32 -18.07 3.87
CA VAL A 19 16.83 -17.85 5.24
C VAL A 19 17.06 -19.09 6.11
N VAL A 20 16.85 -20.30 5.58
CA VAL A 20 17.14 -21.54 6.29
C VAL A 20 18.63 -21.64 6.64
N PHE A 21 19.54 -21.37 5.69
CA PHE A 21 20.98 -21.40 5.94
C PHE A 21 21.45 -20.28 6.88
N PHE A 22 20.88 -19.07 6.75
CA PHE A 22 21.18 -17.97 7.67
C PHE A 22 20.82 -18.34 9.10
N TRP A 23 19.62 -18.86 9.34
CA TRP A 23 19.22 -19.30 10.67
C TRP A 23 20.04 -20.50 11.14
N ALA A 24 20.30 -21.49 10.29
CA ALA A 24 21.17 -22.62 10.63
C ALA A 24 22.55 -22.14 11.11
N GLY A 25 23.17 -21.17 10.42
CA GLY A 25 24.45 -20.58 10.82
C GLY A 25 24.36 -19.72 12.09
N VAL A 26 23.27 -18.98 12.29
CA VAL A 26 23.03 -18.22 13.53
C VAL A 26 22.91 -19.16 14.73
N TRP A 27 22.23 -20.29 14.58
CA TRP A 27 22.09 -21.29 15.64
C TRP A 27 23.41 -22.03 15.93
N ASP A 28 24.18 -22.34 14.89
CA ASP A 28 25.50 -22.96 15.04
C ASP A 28 26.49 -22.01 15.74
N GLY A 29 26.39 -20.70 15.47
CA GLY A 29 27.20 -19.66 16.12
C GLY A 29 26.79 -19.31 17.55
N LEU A 30 25.53 -19.51 17.94
CA LEU A 30 25.02 -19.20 19.29
C LEU A 30 25.30 -20.27 20.35
N GLY A 31 25.93 -21.38 19.96
CA GLY A 31 26.28 -22.47 20.86
C GLY A 31 25.21 -23.57 20.90
N ASN A 32 25.72 -24.79 20.95
CA ASN A 32 25.08 -26.08 20.67
C ASN A 32 23.76 -26.32 21.44
N LEU A 33 22.65 -25.81 20.90
CA LEU A 33 21.30 -26.22 21.27
C LEU A 33 21.07 -27.63 20.68
N TYR A 34 21.28 -28.67 21.49
CA TYR A 34 21.07 -30.09 21.12
C TYR A 34 19.71 -30.37 20.45
N ILE A 35 18.70 -29.54 20.74
CA ILE A 35 17.34 -29.65 20.20
C ILE A 35 17.26 -29.22 18.72
N LEU A 36 18.17 -28.35 18.25
CA LEU A 36 18.19 -27.82 16.88
C LEU A 36 19.08 -28.61 15.92
N GLN A 37 19.78 -29.65 16.39
CA GLN A 37 20.54 -30.56 15.53
C GLN A 37 19.62 -31.34 14.57
N ASN A 38 18.35 -31.51 14.93
CA ASN A 38 17.38 -32.12 14.03
C ASN A 38 16.98 -31.12 12.94
N PRO A 39 17.32 -31.38 11.65
CA PRO A 39 17.10 -30.44 10.57
C PRO A 39 15.61 -30.09 10.37
N LEU A 40 14.70 -30.99 10.71
CA LEU A 40 13.25 -30.75 10.65
C LEU A 40 12.80 -29.72 11.69
N ILE A 41 13.36 -29.76 12.90
CA ILE A 41 13.02 -28.85 13.99
C ILE A 41 13.60 -27.46 13.69
N SER A 42 14.84 -27.40 13.21
CA SER A 42 15.47 -26.14 12.76
C SER A 42 14.68 -25.48 11.62
N LEU A 43 14.23 -26.27 10.63
CA LEU A 43 13.38 -25.78 9.54
C LEU A 43 12.04 -25.26 10.06
N LEU A 44 11.38 -25.98 10.97
CA LEU A 44 10.11 -25.57 11.55
C LEU A 44 10.24 -24.25 12.33
N VAL A 45 11.29 -24.13 13.17
CA VAL A 45 11.58 -22.89 13.90
C VAL A 45 11.90 -21.74 12.93
N GLY A 46 12.67 -22.00 11.88
CA GLY A 46 12.97 -21.01 10.83
C GLY A 46 11.71 -20.51 10.11
N VAL A 47 10.78 -21.41 9.76
CA VAL A 47 9.50 -21.06 9.13
C VAL A 47 8.59 -20.29 10.11
N VAL A 48 8.55 -20.69 11.38
CA VAL A 48 7.81 -19.96 12.42
C VAL A 48 8.37 -18.55 12.63
N MET A 49 9.70 -18.39 12.66
CA MET A 49 10.31 -17.06 12.74
C MET A 49 10.10 -16.22 11.47
N LEU A 50 10.09 -16.84 10.29
CA LEU A 50 9.76 -16.18 9.02
C LEU A 50 8.32 -15.67 8.97
N THR A 51 7.38 -16.46 9.50
CA THR A 51 5.97 -16.09 9.56
C THR A 51 5.73 -15.02 10.62
N LEU A 52 6.38 -15.12 11.80
CA LEU A 52 6.31 -14.11 12.86
C LEU A 52 7.00 -12.78 12.48
N SER A 53 8.11 -12.83 11.76
CA SER A 53 8.85 -11.62 11.31
C SER A 53 8.10 -10.83 10.24
N GLY A 54 6.95 -11.32 9.76
CA GLY A 54 6.09 -10.58 8.83
C GLY A 54 6.69 -10.41 7.43
N VAL A 55 7.87 -10.98 7.16
CA VAL A 55 8.58 -10.86 5.88
C VAL A 55 7.74 -11.46 4.75
N ILE A 56 7.09 -12.60 5.00
CA ILE A 56 6.19 -13.23 4.02
C ILE A 56 4.90 -12.40 3.83
N PHE A 57 4.42 -11.74 4.89
CA PHE A 57 3.18 -10.94 4.84
C PHE A 57 3.33 -9.59 4.16
N ARG A 58 4.56 -9.10 3.95
CA ARG A 58 4.79 -7.84 3.24
C ARG A 58 4.52 -7.97 1.73
N ASP A 59 4.82 -9.13 1.15
CA ASP A 59 4.69 -9.37 -0.28
C ASP A 59 3.43 -10.17 -0.66
N THR A 60 2.80 -10.89 0.28
CA THR A 60 1.65 -11.77 0.00
C THR A 60 0.31 -11.22 0.47
N ASN A 61 0.21 -9.95 0.91
CA ASN A 61 -1.05 -9.36 1.36
C ASN A 61 -1.88 -8.79 0.18
N PRO A 62 -2.90 -9.50 -0.35
CA PRO A 62 -3.79 -8.96 -1.39
C PRO A 62 -4.60 -7.75 -0.91
N LEU A 63 -4.63 -7.48 0.40
CA LEU A 63 -5.30 -6.32 1.00
C LEU A 63 -4.55 -5.00 0.83
N TRP A 64 -3.25 -5.01 0.53
CA TRP A 64 -2.49 -3.79 0.24
C TRP A 64 -2.81 -3.19 -1.14
N GLY A 65 -3.20 -4.00 -2.12
CA GLY A 65 -3.57 -3.54 -3.47
C GLY A 65 -4.78 -2.59 -3.52
N LYS A 66 -5.63 -2.56 -2.49
CA LYS A 66 -6.74 -1.59 -2.40
C LYS A 66 -6.28 -0.17 -2.07
N ARG A 67 -5.14 0.03 -1.38
CA ARG A 67 -4.59 1.38 -1.15
C ARG A 67 -4.07 2.01 -2.43
N ASP A 68 -3.52 1.21 -3.35
CA ASP A 68 -2.92 1.71 -4.58
C ASP A 68 -3.90 2.03 -5.70
N LYS A 69 -5.11 1.43 -5.70
CA LYS A 69 -6.12 1.83 -6.70
C LYS A 69 -6.55 3.29 -6.53
N LYS A 70 -6.75 3.75 -5.29
CA LYS A 70 -7.06 5.17 -5.01
C LYS A 70 -5.88 6.08 -5.37
N SER A 71 -4.65 5.67 -5.05
CA SER A 71 -3.45 6.47 -5.37
C SER A 71 -3.25 6.63 -6.88
N SER A 72 -3.50 5.57 -7.66
CA SER A 72 -3.43 5.58 -9.12
C SER A 72 -4.50 6.48 -9.75
N ILE A 73 -5.74 6.43 -9.25
CA ILE A 73 -6.83 7.28 -9.76
C ILE A 73 -6.56 8.76 -9.46
N LEU A 74 -6.09 9.10 -8.26
CA LEU A 74 -5.75 10.49 -7.93
C LEU A 74 -4.56 11.01 -8.75
N ASN A 75 -3.55 10.18 -9.00
CA ASN A 75 -2.43 10.56 -9.85
C ASN A 75 -2.89 10.77 -11.31
N LYS A 76 -3.79 9.92 -11.83
CA LYS A 76 -4.41 10.13 -13.15
C LYS A 76 -5.30 11.37 -13.21
N LEU A 77 -5.96 11.71 -12.09
CA LEU A 77 -6.79 12.91 -12.01
C LEU A 77 -5.95 14.19 -12.02
N HIS A 78 -4.78 14.18 -11.37
CA HIS A 78 -3.88 15.34 -11.34
C HIS A 78 -3.35 15.72 -12.73
N THR A 79 -3.06 14.73 -13.56
CA THR A 79 -2.58 14.92 -14.94
C THR A 79 -3.70 15.12 -15.95
N ASN A 80 -4.97 14.99 -15.56
CA ASN A 80 -6.10 15.12 -16.48
C ASN A 80 -6.38 16.60 -16.78
N PRO A 81 -6.43 17.02 -18.07
CA PRO A 81 -6.77 18.39 -18.44
C PRO A 81 -8.13 18.81 -17.90
N ASN A 82 -9.08 17.88 -17.74
CA ASN A 82 -10.43 18.14 -17.27
C ASN A 82 -10.61 17.99 -15.75
N LYS A 83 -9.53 18.10 -14.96
CA LYS A 83 -9.58 17.91 -13.49
C LYS A 83 -10.58 18.82 -12.77
N HIS A 84 -10.86 20.00 -13.31
CA HIS A 84 -11.83 20.96 -12.76
C HIS A 84 -13.29 20.44 -12.78
N LEU A 85 -13.60 19.42 -13.58
CA LEU A 85 -14.92 18.75 -13.60
C LEU A 85 -15.10 17.78 -12.43
N PHE A 86 -14.08 17.52 -11.62
CA PHE A 86 -14.15 16.58 -10.52
C PHE A 86 -14.14 17.29 -9.16
N ASP A 87 -14.86 16.71 -8.23
CA ASP A 87 -14.95 17.10 -6.83
C ASP A 87 -14.38 15.97 -5.96
N ILE A 88 -13.54 16.33 -5.00
CA ILE A 88 -12.90 15.41 -4.08
C ILE A 88 -13.56 15.59 -2.72
N ILE A 89 -14.17 14.52 -2.21
CA ILE A 89 -14.73 14.48 -0.85
C ILE A 89 -13.68 13.87 0.07
N TYR A 90 -13.30 14.61 1.11
CA TYR A 90 -12.45 14.13 2.17
C TYR A 90 -13.11 14.28 3.54
N HIS A 91 -12.78 13.36 4.45
CA HIS A 91 -13.20 13.44 5.84
C HIS A 91 -12.20 14.28 6.63
N ASP A 92 -12.65 15.41 7.16
CA ASP A 92 -11.86 16.15 8.12
C ASP A 92 -12.09 15.58 9.53
N LYS A 93 -11.06 14.93 10.08
CA LYS A 93 -11.08 14.41 11.44
C LYS A 93 -11.20 15.50 12.50
N ALA A 94 -10.69 16.70 12.24
CA ALA A 94 -10.72 17.79 13.23
C ALA A 94 -12.14 18.32 13.42
N GLN A 95 -12.89 18.47 12.32
CA GLN A 95 -14.26 18.98 12.34
C GLN A 95 -15.32 17.87 12.32
N ASN A 96 -14.90 16.61 12.19
CA ASN A 96 -15.75 15.43 11.98
C ASN A 96 -16.81 15.63 10.89
N LYS A 97 -16.42 16.28 9.79
CA LYS A 97 -17.30 16.62 8.67
C LYS A 97 -16.68 16.19 7.36
N GLU A 98 -17.55 15.92 6.38
CA GLU A 98 -17.14 15.70 5.00
C GLU A 98 -17.04 17.05 4.30
N ILE A 99 -15.85 17.32 3.75
CA ILE A 99 -15.57 18.56 3.02
C ILE A 99 -15.37 18.18 1.56
N ASN A 100 -16.09 18.89 0.69
CA ASN A 100 -15.92 18.78 -0.76
C ASN A 100 -15.07 19.95 -1.25
N PHE A 101 -14.00 19.64 -1.99
CA PHE A 101 -13.27 20.65 -2.75
C PHE A 101 -13.13 20.26 -4.21
N ASN A 102 -13.08 21.28 -5.07
CA ASN A 102 -12.87 21.06 -6.49
C ASN A 102 -11.44 20.58 -6.77
N ALA A 103 -11.30 19.51 -7.56
CA ALA A 103 -10.00 18.95 -7.91
C ALA A 103 -9.13 19.90 -8.77
N GLY A 104 -9.71 20.98 -9.34
CA GLY A 104 -8.97 22.06 -9.96
C GLY A 104 -8.09 22.86 -8.99
N LYS A 105 -8.46 22.94 -7.69
CA LYS A 105 -7.65 23.56 -6.63
C LYS A 105 -6.44 22.71 -6.21
N LEU A 106 -6.30 21.49 -6.75
CA LEU A 106 -5.18 20.61 -6.47
C LEU A 106 -3.92 21.10 -7.21
N THR A 107 -2.95 21.57 -6.43
CA THR A 107 -1.67 22.07 -6.93
C THR A 107 -0.70 20.92 -7.14
N LYS A 108 -0.45 20.12 -6.09
CA LYS A 108 0.56 19.05 -6.10
C LYS A 108 0.16 17.86 -5.25
N ILE A 109 0.79 16.71 -5.53
CA ILE A 109 0.64 15.47 -4.76
C ILE A 109 2.04 15.09 -4.25
N GLU A 110 2.27 15.18 -2.93
CA GLU A 110 3.58 14.91 -2.31
C GLU A 110 3.47 13.83 -1.24
N LYS A 111 4.34 12.81 -1.29
CA LYS A 111 4.53 11.79 -0.22
C LYS A 111 3.22 11.27 0.40
N GLY A 112 2.19 11.02 -0.41
CA GLY A 112 0.89 10.53 0.07
C GLY A 112 -0.10 11.59 0.56
N HIS A 113 0.17 12.87 0.30
CA HIS A 113 -0.70 14.00 0.61
C HIS A 113 -1.12 14.72 -0.68
N LEU A 114 -2.31 15.31 -0.64
CA LEU A 114 -2.82 16.26 -1.60
C LEU A 114 -2.58 17.66 -1.05
N VAL A 115 -2.03 18.53 -1.87
CA VAL A 115 -1.78 19.92 -1.49
C VAL A 115 -2.71 20.81 -2.28
N ILE A 116 -3.55 21.53 -1.55
CA ILE A 116 -4.46 22.54 -2.09
C ILE A 116 -4.05 23.90 -1.55
N ILE A 117 -4.30 24.94 -2.34
CA ILE A 117 -4.14 26.33 -1.91
C ILE A 117 -5.53 26.92 -1.70
N GLU A 118 -5.82 27.34 -0.47
CA GLU A 118 -7.09 27.98 -0.11
C GLU A 118 -6.76 29.20 0.75
N ASP A 119 -7.28 30.37 0.36
CA ASP A 119 -7.06 31.67 1.02
C ASP A 119 -5.56 32.00 1.28
N GLY A 120 -4.70 31.66 0.31
CA GLY A 120 -3.26 31.88 0.40
C GLY A 120 -2.51 30.93 1.34
N LYS A 121 -3.19 29.92 1.90
CA LYS A 121 -2.58 28.90 2.76
C LYS A 121 -2.49 27.56 2.02
N GLU A 122 -1.37 26.87 2.20
CA GLU A 122 -1.23 25.49 1.73
C GLU A 122 -1.86 24.54 2.75
N ILE A 123 -2.82 23.74 2.29
CA ILE A 123 -3.47 22.71 3.10
C ILE A 123 -3.03 21.34 2.61
N PHE A 124 -2.54 20.52 3.54
CA PHE A 124 -2.06 19.16 3.28
C PHE A 124 -3.13 18.15 3.70
N ILE A 125 -3.74 17.49 2.73
CA ILE A 125 -4.79 16.48 2.95
C ILE A 125 -4.20 15.09 2.71
N PRO A 126 -4.11 14.21 3.73
CA PRO A 126 -3.64 12.85 3.52
C PRO A 126 -4.54 12.07 2.55
N LYS A 127 -3.95 11.34 1.58
CA LYS A 127 -4.68 10.50 0.61
C LYS A 127 -5.61 9.48 1.29
N SER A 128 -5.26 9.03 2.49
CA SER A 128 -6.06 8.11 3.29
C SER A 128 -7.39 8.69 3.76
N ARG A 129 -7.53 10.03 3.80
CA ARG A 129 -8.79 10.70 4.19
C ARG A 129 -9.74 10.96 3.02
N VAL A 130 -9.32 10.64 1.80
CA VAL A 130 -10.15 10.82 0.59
C VAL A 130 -11.18 9.69 0.52
N ILE A 131 -12.45 10.05 0.64
CA ILE A 131 -13.56 9.10 0.64
C ILE A 131 -13.90 8.73 -0.80
N SER A 132 -14.22 9.74 -1.62
CA SER A 132 -14.77 9.57 -2.96
C SER A 132 -14.37 10.71 -3.92
N LEU A 133 -14.41 10.40 -5.22
CA LEU A 133 -14.23 11.35 -6.31
C LEU A 133 -15.54 11.42 -7.10
N LEU A 134 -16.14 12.60 -7.19
CA LEU A 134 -17.39 12.82 -7.90
C LEU A 134 -17.14 13.57 -9.20
N ASN A 135 -17.72 13.10 -10.30
CA ASN A 135 -17.71 13.85 -11.55
C ASN A 135 -18.92 14.79 -11.61
N LYS A 136 -18.70 16.10 -11.73
CA LYS A 136 -19.76 17.11 -11.79
C LYS A 136 -20.73 16.87 -12.95
N THR A 137 -20.28 16.26 -14.05
CA THR A 137 -21.15 15.99 -15.21
C THR A 137 -22.27 14.99 -14.89
N ASN A 138 -22.12 14.15 -13.86
CA ASN A 138 -23.11 13.14 -13.48
C ASN A 138 -24.06 13.61 -12.35
N LYS A 139 -23.87 14.82 -11.81
CA LYS A 139 -24.67 15.35 -10.69
C LYS A 139 -26.06 15.86 -11.10
N LYS A 140 -26.43 15.77 -12.39
CA LYS A 140 -27.72 16.22 -12.93
C LYS A 140 -28.81 15.14 -13.00
N ARG A 141 -28.58 13.91 -12.52
CA ARG A 141 -29.52 12.79 -12.75
C ARG A 141 -30.23 12.22 -11.52
N THR A 142 -30.18 12.90 -10.39
CA THR A 142 -30.92 12.48 -9.19
C THR A 142 -31.45 13.71 -8.47
N ASP A 143 -32.41 14.36 -9.13
CA ASP A 143 -33.49 15.16 -8.54
C ASP A 143 -34.55 15.32 -9.63
N VAL A 144 -35.31 14.25 -9.89
CA VAL A 144 -36.58 14.32 -10.60
C VAL A 144 -37.61 13.55 -9.80
N LYS A 145 -38.47 14.34 -9.14
CA LYS A 145 -39.72 14.02 -8.42
C LYS A 145 -39.62 13.33 -7.08
#